data_AF-A0A2Z6LPS0-F1
#
_entry.id   AF-A0A2Z6LPS0-F1
#
_cell.length_a   1.000
_cell.length_b   1.000
_cell.length_c   1.000
_cell.angle_alpha   90.00
_cell.angle_beta   90.00
_cell.angle_gamma   90.00
#
_symmetry.space_group_name_H-M   'P 1'
#
loop_
_entity.id
_entity.type
_entity.pdbx_description
1 polymer ?
#
loop_
_entity_poly.entity_id
_entity_poly.type
_entity_poly.pdbx_seq_one_letter_code
_entity_poly.pdbx_strand_id
1 'polypeptide(L)'
;MGNTSSMLTQYDIEEVQQHCKNAFTQQEIVSLYQRFCQLDRNNCGFIPSDEFLSIPEFAVNPLSQSMLRLLDGFNFKEFIAFLSAFSPRATLQHKIEFIFKVYDTDCNGKVSFDDMLTVLRDLTGQYMSEQQRKEVLAQVLEEAGYTKDSFLVLSDFMKILGNSDLKMEAEVPVD
;
A
#
# COMPACT_ATOMS: atom_id res chain seq x y z
N MET A 1 18.60 -33.31 3.68
CA MET A 1 19.88 -32.56 3.62
C MET A 1 19.65 -31.40 2.67
N GLY A 2 19.70 -30.12 3.01
CA GLY A 2 19.69 -29.43 4.30
C GLY A 2 18.70 -28.26 4.18
N ASN A 3 17.92 -28.02 5.23
CA ASN A 3 16.98 -26.91 5.29
C ASN A 3 17.70 -25.74 5.96
N THR A 4 18.45 -24.94 5.20
CA THR A 4 18.92 -23.64 5.69
C THR A 4 17.72 -22.70 5.66
N SER A 5 16.82 -22.85 6.63
CA SER A 5 15.84 -21.82 6.94
C SER A 5 16.67 -20.63 7.42
N SER A 6 16.84 -19.63 6.56
CA SER A 6 17.52 -18.38 6.89
C SER A 6 16.74 -17.72 8.03
N MET A 7 17.13 -17.98 9.27
CA MET A 7 16.52 -17.29 10.41
C MET A 7 16.92 -15.82 10.35
N LEU A 8 15.94 -14.92 10.46
CA LEU A 8 16.19 -13.50 10.64
C LEU A 8 17.15 -13.32 11.82
N THR A 9 18.25 -12.60 11.59
CA THR A 9 19.15 -12.23 12.67
C THR A 9 18.55 -11.09 13.48
N GLN A 10 19.05 -10.90 14.71
CA GLN A 10 18.64 -9.75 15.53
C GLN A 10 18.88 -8.41 14.80
N TYR A 11 19.98 -8.32 14.05
CA TYR A 11 20.31 -7.14 13.25
C TYR A 11 19.26 -6.87 12.16
N ASP A 12 18.81 -7.92 11.44
CA ASP A 12 17.80 -7.78 10.38
C ASP A 12 16.47 -7.28 10.96
N ILE A 13 16.08 -7.79 12.14
CA ILE A 13 14.87 -7.39 12.84
C ILE A 13 14.96 -5.90 13.22
N GLU A 14 16.07 -5.48 13.83
CA GLU A 14 16.29 -4.09 14.24
C GLU A 14 16.30 -3.15 13.03
N GLU A 15 16.92 -3.55 11.92
CA GLU A 15 16.93 -2.77 10.68
C GLU A 15 15.50 -2.58 10.14
N VAL A 16 14.71 -3.65 10.09
CA VAL A 16 13.31 -3.60 9.63
C VAL A 16 12.43 -2.78 10.57
N GLN A 17 12.64 -2.88 11.89
CA GLN A 17 11.94 -2.05 12.87
C GLN A 17 12.21 -0.56 12.64
N GLN A 18 13.47 -0.18 12.46
CA GLN A 18 13.80 1.21 12.17
C GLN A 18 13.23 1.67 10.83
N HIS A 19 13.33 0.83 9.79
CA HIS A 19 12.80 1.13 8.48
C HIS A 19 11.29 1.40 8.50
N CYS A 20 10.55 0.66 9.32
CA CYS A 20 9.10 0.76 9.43
C CYS A 20 8.64 1.63 10.60
N LYS A 21 9.50 2.54 11.10
CA LYS A 21 9.19 3.49 12.19
C LYS A 21 8.63 2.80 13.46
N ASN A 22 9.08 1.59 13.76
CA ASN A 22 8.59 0.74 14.85
C ASN A 22 7.08 0.42 14.77
N ALA A 23 6.52 0.35 13.56
CA ALA A 23 5.14 -0.08 13.33
C ALA A 23 4.88 -1.52 13.84
N PHE A 24 5.93 -2.34 13.88
CA PHE A 24 5.86 -3.75 14.27
C PHE A 24 6.81 -4.09 15.43
N THR A 25 6.36 -4.99 16.30
CA THR A 25 7.18 -5.65 17.32
C THR A 25 8.07 -6.72 16.69
N GLN A 26 9.07 -7.16 17.44
CA GLN A 26 9.92 -8.27 17.02
C GLN A 26 9.13 -9.54 16.72
N GLN A 27 8.12 -9.88 17.55
CA GLN A 27 7.29 -11.07 17.34
C GLN A 27 6.45 -10.96 16.06
N GLU A 28 5.85 -9.79 15.82
CA GLU A 28 5.10 -9.52 14.59
C GLU A 28 5.99 -9.61 13.35
N ILE A 29 7.23 -9.09 13.40
CA ILE A 29 8.19 -9.20 12.28
C ILE A 29 8.54 -10.66 11.99
N VAL A 30 8.76 -11.47 13.02
CA VAL A 30 9.04 -12.91 12.86
C VAL A 30 7.83 -13.62 12.25
N SER A 31 6.61 -13.34 12.71
CA SER A 31 5.37 -13.89 12.14
C SER A 31 5.20 -13.49 10.67
N LEU A 32 5.41 -12.21 10.34
CA LEU A 32 5.35 -11.72 8.97
C LEU A 32 6.44 -12.32 8.07
N TYR A 33 7.63 -12.62 8.60
CA TYR A 33 8.68 -13.31 7.86
C TYR A 33 8.31 -14.76 7.55
N GLN A 34 7.74 -15.47 8.53
CA GLN A 34 7.22 -16.82 8.28
C GLN A 34 6.13 -16.79 7.21
N ARG A 35 5.25 -15.81 7.24
CA ARG A 35 4.23 -15.62 6.20
C ARG A 35 4.86 -15.29 4.84
N PHE A 36 5.88 -14.43 4.80
CA PHE A 36 6.63 -14.12 3.59
C PHE A 36 7.25 -15.39 2.97
N CYS A 37 7.90 -16.24 3.76
CA CYS A 37 8.47 -17.50 3.29
C CYS A 37 7.40 -18.49 2.78
N GLN A 38 6.19 -18.48 3.35
CA GLN A 38 5.07 -19.29 2.84
C GLN A 38 4.58 -18.79 1.48
N LEU A 39 4.68 -17.49 1.24
CA LEU A 39 4.28 -16.85 -0.01
C LEU A 39 5.38 -16.91 -1.08
N ASP A 40 6.67 -16.91 -0.71
CA ASP A 40 7.80 -17.09 -1.62
C ASP A 40 8.01 -18.57 -1.95
N ARG A 41 7.16 -19.13 -2.82
CA ARG A 41 7.20 -20.57 -3.16
C ARG A 41 8.52 -21.02 -3.77
N ASN A 42 9.23 -20.11 -4.43
CA ASN A 42 10.50 -20.39 -5.09
C ASN A 42 11.71 -20.23 -4.15
N ASN A 43 11.50 -19.74 -2.93
CA ASN A 43 12.56 -19.41 -1.96
C ASN A 43 13.65 -18.52 -2.57
N CYS A 44 13.28 -17.57 -3.43
CA CYS A 44 14.22 -16.66 -4.08
C CYS A 44 14.37 -15.31 -3.34
N GLY A 45 13.66 -15.14 -2.22
CA GLY A 45 13.64 -13.90 -1.42
C GLY A 45 12.75 -12.81 -2.02
N PHE A 46 11.89 -13.16 -2.98
CA PHE A 46 11.10 -12.21 -3.76
C PHE A 46 9.74 -12.79 -4.13
N ILE A 47 8.66 -12.08 -3.80
CA ILE A 47 7.29 -12.45 -4.14
C ILE A 47 6.85 -11.60 -5.34
N PRO A 48 6.69 -12.18 -6.55
CA PRO A 48 6.18 -11.43 -7.69
C PRO A 48 4.71 -11.00 -7.45
N SER A 49 4.31 -9.88 -8.07
CA SER A 49 2.97 -9.31 -7.88
C SER A 49 1.82 -10.30 -8.18
N ASP A 50 2.00 -11.17 -9.17
CA ASP A 50 1.02 -12.22 -9.51
C ASP A 50 0.83 -13.26 -8.37
N GLU A 51 1.91 -13.58 -7.66
CA GLU A 51 1.86 -14.49 -6.52
C GLU A 51 1.23 -13.82 -5.30
N PHE A 52 1.49 -12.53 -5.10
CA PHE A 52 0.82 -11.74 -4.06
C PHE A 52 -0.70 -11.67 -4.30
N LEU A 53 -1.14 -11.54 -5.56
CA LEU A 53 -2.56 -11.58 -5.94
C LEU A 53 -3.20 -12.97 -5.77
N SER A 54 -2.41 -14.03 -5.59
CA SER A 54 -2.95 -15.35 -5.24
C SER A 54 -3.49 -15.42 -3.81
N ILE A 55 -3.16 -14.44 -2.97
CA ILE A 55 -3.70 -14.29 -1.62
C ILE A 55 -5.18 -13.86 -1.75
N PRO A 56 -6.15 -14.67 -1.29
CA PRO A 56 -7.57 -14.40 -1.52
C PRO A 56 -8.02 -13.01 -1.06
N GLU A 57 -7.50 -12.55 0.08
CA GLU A 57 -7.81 -11.25 0.68
C GLU A 57 -7.36 -10.08 -0.21
N PHE A 58 -6.24 -10.23 -0.93
CA PHE A 58 -5.78 -9.24 -1.89
C PHE A 58 -6.40 -9.42 -3.27
N ALA A 59 -6.73 -10.64 -3.68
CA ALA A 59 -7.41 -10.91 -4.96
C ALA A 59 -8.75 -10.17 -5.08
N VAL A 60 -9.47 -10.03 -3.96
CA VAL A 60 -10.79 -9.38 -3.92
C VAL A 60 -10.73 -7.88 -3.65
N ASN A 61 -9.58 -7.34 -3.26
CA ASN A 61 -9.43 -5.91 -2.97
C ASN A 61 -9.27 -5.13 -4.30
N PRO A 62 -10.21 -4.22 -4.64
CA PRO A 62 -10.17 -3.46 -5.90
C PRO A 62 -8.90 -2.62 -6.06
N LEU A 63 -8.28 -2.21 -4.95
CA LEU A 63 -7.07 -1.40 -4.96
C LEU A 63 -5.78 -2.23 -5.03
N SER A 64 -5.83 -3.56 -4.97
CA SER A 64 -4.62 -4.39 -5.01
C SER A 64 -3.78 -4.13 -6.25
N GLN A 65 -4.42 -3.95 -7.41
CA GLN A 65 -3.70 -3.58 -8.64
C GLN A 65 -3.02 -2.22 -8.51
N SER A 66 -3.73 -1.21 -7.97
CA SER A 66 -3.15 0.12 -7.71
C SER A 66 -1.97 0.06 -6.74
N MET A 67 -2.11 -0.73 -5.67
CA MET A 67 -1.09 -0.93 -4.64
C MET A 67 0.16 -1.65 -5.19
N LEU A 68 -0.05 -2.64 -6.07
CA LEU A 68 1.02 -3.42 -6.67
C LEU A 68 1.71 -2.71 -7.83
N ARG A 69 1.09 -1.72 -8.48
CA ARG A 69 1.79 -0.90 -9.49
C ARG A 69 3.01 -0.16 -8.94
N LEU A 70 3.08 0.02 -7.63
CA LEU A 70 4.22 0.65 -6.96
C LEU A 70 5.48 -0.21 -7.00
N LEU A 71 5.36 -1.53 -7.18
CA LEU A 71 6.46 -2.47 -7.03
C LEU A 71 6.30 -3.67 -8.00
N ASP A 72 7.37 -4.06 -8.68
CA ASP A 72 7.39 -5.27 -9.55
C ASP A 72 7.36 -6.60 -8.76
N GLY A 73 6.95 -6.54 -7.50
CA GLY A 73 6.96 -7.61 -6.50
C GLY A 73 7.58 -7.12 -5.19
N PHE A 74 7.71 -7.99 -4.20
CA PHE A 74 8.21 -7.64 -2.88
C PHE A 74 9.39 -8.50 -2.47
N ASN A 75 10.51 -7.87 -2.14
CA ASN A 75 11.42 -8.46 -1.16
C ASN A 75 10.85 -8.29 0.26
N PHE A 76 11.44 -8.96 1.25
CA PHE A 76 10.91 -8.93 2.62
C PHE A 76 10.82 -7.50 3.21
N LYS A 77 11.80 -6.64 2.92
CA LYS A 77 11.82 -5.26 3.43
C LYS A 77 10.69 -4.43 2.82
N GLU A 78 10.45 -4.58 1.52
CA GLU A 78 9.33 -3.94 0.81
C GLU A 78 7.98 -4.45 1.31
N PHE A 79 7.86 -5.75 1.57
CA PHE A 79 6.65 -6.37 2.10
C PHE A 79 6.27 -5.79 3.48
N ILE A 80 7.23 -5.69 4.40
CA ILE A 80 6.97 -5.10 5.72
C ILE A 80 6.71 -3.60 5.60
N ALA A 81 7.46 -2.87 4.78
CA ALA A 81 7.24 -1.44 4.56
C ALA A 81 5.84 -1.16 4.00
N PHE A 82 5.36 -1.99 3.08
CA PHE A 82 4.00 -1.95 2.56
C PHE A 82 2.95 -2.15 3.66
N LEU A 83 3.10 -3.21 4.46
CA LEU A 83 2.16 -3.52 5.54
C LEU A 83 2.21 -2.50 6.68
N SER A 84 3.32 -1.77 6.85
CA SER A 84 3.50 -0.80 7.93
C SER A 84 2.43 0.29 7.93
N ALA A 85 1.88 0.66 6.77
CA ALA A 85 0.79 1.64 6.67
C ALA A 85 -0.52 1.15 7.30
N PHE A 86 -0.71 -0.17 7.40
CA PHE A 86 -1.89 -0.79 7.99
C PHE A 86 -1.67 -1.13 9.47
N SER A 87 -0.51 -0.86 10.06
CA SER A 87 -0.33 -1.07 11.50
C SER A 87 -1.20 -0.10 12.31
N PRO A 88 -1.84 -0.56 13.40
CA PRO A 88 -2.49 0.33 14.37
C PRO A 88 -1.51 1.35 14.99
N ARG A 89 -0.21 1.06 14.97
CA ARG A 89 0.86 1.96 15.46
C ARG A 89 1.32 2.98 14.42
N ALA A 90 0.83 2.91 13.18
CA ALA A 90 1.17 3.85 12.13
C ALA A 90 0.55 5.22 12.38
N THR A 91 1.34 6.28 12.23
CA THR A 91 0.83 7.65 12.36
C THR A 91 -0.11 7.98 11.20
N LEU A 92 -1.06 8.89 11.42
CA LEU A 92 -1.94 9.39 10.36
C LEU A 92 -1.15 9.90 9.14
N GLN A 93 -0.05 10.61 9.39
CA GLN A 93 0.86 11.06 8.33
C GLN A 93 1.40 9.89 7.50
N HIS A 94 1.85 8.80 8.13
CA HIS A 94 2.35 7.63 7.40
C HIS A 94 1.27 6.94 6.57
N LYS A 95 0.03 6.90 7.08
CA LYS A 95 -1.15 6.39 6.34
C LYS A 95 -1.46 7.26 5.12
N ILE A 96 -1.42 8.59 5.28
CA ILE A 96 -1.64 9.54 4.18
C ILE A 96 -0.52 9.46 3.13
N GLU A 97 0.75 9.33 3.55
CA GLU A 97 1.89 9.10 2.65
C GLU A 97 1.70 7.84 1.80
N PHE A 98 1.20 6.76 2.40
CA PHE A 98 0.87 5.55 1.68
C PHE A 98 -0.27 5.75 0.68
N ILE A 99 -1.37 6.37 1.09
CA ILE A 99 -2.51 6.66 0.20
C ILE A 99 -2.04 7.51 -0.98
N PHE A 100 -1.24 8.54 -0.72
CA PHE A 100 -0.67 9.38 -1.76
C PHE A 100 0.10 8.55 -2.80
N LYS A 101 0.97 7.63 -2.36
CA LYS A 101 1.69 6.73 -3.27
C LYS A 101 0.74 5.88 -4.12
N VAL A 102 -0.31 5.31 -3.53
CA VAL A 102 -1.30 4.51 -4.29
C VAL A 102 -1.96 5.33 -5.40
N TYR A 103 -2.13 6.64 -5.19
CA TYR A 103 -2.65 7.55 -6.20
C TYR A 103 -1.59 8.03 -7.21
N ASP A 104 -0.33 8.26 -6.80
CA ASP A 104 0.77 8.72 -7.66
C ASP A 104 1.30 7.59 -8.57
N THR A 105 0.52 7.21 -9.59
CA THR A 105 0.76 5.96 -10.34
C THR A 105 2.02 5.96 -11.18
N ASP A 106 2.53 7.14 -11.57
CA ASP A 106 3.79 7.31 -12.30
C ASP A 106 4.97 7.70 -11.40
N CYS A 107 4.75 7.75 -10.08
CA CYS A 107 5.74 8.09 -9.06
C CYS A 107 6.44 9.45 -9.29
N ASN A 108 5.75 10.42 -9.91
CA ASN A 108 6.34 11.74 -10.20
C ASN A 108 6.27 12.71 -9.00
N GLY A 109 5.65 12.28 -7.89
CA GLY A 109 5.45 13.07 -6.68
C GLY A 109 4.25 14.01 -6.75
N LYS A 110 3.34 13.81 -7.71
CA LYS A 110 2.12 14.59 -7.91
C LYS A 110 1.03 13.71 -8.50
N VAL A 111 -0.17 13.83 -7.95
CA VAL A 111 -1.34 13.12 -8.43
C VAL A 111 -2.09 14.00 -9.44
N SER A 112 -2.14 13.55 -10.68
CA SER A 112 -2.91 14.16 -11.77
C SER A 112 -4.38 13.71 -11.79
N PHE A 113 -5.18 14.33 -12.65
CA PHE A 113 -6.55 13.88 -12.90
C PHE A 113 -6.60 12.44 -13.43
N ASP A 114 -5.68 12.07 -14.33
CA ASP A 114 -5.64 10.73 -14.93
C ASP A 114 -5.22 9.65 -13.93
N ASP A 115 -4.37 10.01 -12.96
CA ASP A 115 -4.01 9.16 -11.82
C ASP A 115 -5.24 8.85 -10.95
N MET A 116 -5.97 9.88 -10.52
CA MET A 116 -7.20 9.72 -9.75
C MET A 116 -8.26 8.93 -10.52
N LEU A 117 -8.37 9.17 -11.83
CA LEU A 117 -9.30 8.45 -12.69
C LEU A 117 -8.94 6.97 -12.79
N THR A 118 -7.66 6.63 -12.83
CA THR A 118 -7.17 5.25 -12.83
C THR A 118 -7.52 4.52 -11.53
N VAL A 119 -7.30 5.14 -10.38
CA VAL A 119 -7.69 4.56 -9.08
C VAL A 119 -9.23 4.45 -8.97
N LEU A 120 -9.97 5.46 -9.41
CA LEU A 120 -11.44 5.43 -9.41
C LEU A 120 -11.99 4.32 -10.33
N ARG A 121 -11.33 4.05 -11.45
CA ARG A 121 -11.65 2.93 -12.33
C ARG A 121 -11.44 1.60 -11.62
N ASP A 122 -10.33 1.44 -10.91
CA ASP A 122 -10.05 0.23 -10.13
C ASP A 122 -11.13 0.01 -9.04
N LEU A 123 -11.57 1.08 -8.36
CA LEU A 123 -12.62 1.02 -7.33
C LEU A 123 -14.03 0.72 -7.87
N THR A 124 -14.39 1.31 -9.00
CA THR A 124 -15.78 1.25 -9.52
C THR A 124 -15.99 0.09 -10.49
N GLY A 125 -14.93 -0.45 -11.09
CA GLY A 125 -15.00 -1.54 -12.05
C GLY A 125 -16.05 -1.27 -13.13
N GLN A 126 -16.80 -2.28 -13.54
CA GLN A 126 -17.82 -2.15 -14.58
C GLN A 126 -19.09 -1.38 -14.17
N TYR A 127 -19.24 -1.02 -12.88
CA TYR A 127 -20.46 -0.39 -12.36
C TYR A 127 -20.60 1.09 -12.74
N MET A 128 -19.54 1.70 -13.28
CA MET A 128 -19.52 3.10 -13.68
C MET A 128 -18.82 3.26 -15.03
N SER A 129 -19.42 4.01 -15.96
CA SER A 129 -18.78 4.31 -17.24
C SER A 129 -17.63 5.31 -17.09
N GLU A 130 -16.70 5.31 -18.05
CA GLU A 130 -15.60 6.30 -18.11
C GLU A 130 -16.11 7.75 -18.08
N GLN A 131 -17.20 8.03 -18.80
CA GLN A 131 -17.82 9.35 -18.81
C GLN A 131 -18.28 9.76 -17.41
N GLN A 132 -19.04 8.89 -16.74
CA GLN A 132 -19.52 9.15 -15.38
C GLN A 132 -18.36 9.33 -14.40
N ARG A 133 -17.30 8.52 -14.49
CA ARG A 133 -16.11 8.67 -13.63
C ARG A 133 -15.47 10.04 -13.80
N LYS A 134 -15.32 10.50 -15.04
CA LYS A 134 -14.77 11.83 -15.35
C LYS A 134 -15.65 12.95 -14.81
N GLU A 135 -16.97 12.82 -14.92
CA GLU A 135 -17.94 13.80 -14.42
C GLU A 135 -17.92 13.88 -12.88
N VAL A 136 -17.96 12.74 -12.19
CA VAL A 136 -17.90 12.71 -10.72
C VAL A 136 -16.56 13.20 -10.20
N LEU A 137 -15.44 12.76 -10.80
CA LEU A 137 -14.12 13.21 -10.37
C LEU A 137 -13.94 14.73 -10.59
N ALA A 138 -14.43 15.25 -11.71
CA ALA A 138 -14.43 16.69 -11.98
C ALA A 138 -15.20 17.47 -10.90
N GLN A 139 -16.41 17.01 -10.58
CA GLN A 139 -17.26 17.65 -9.58
C GLN A 139 -16.60 17.63 -8.20
N VAL A 140 -16.05 16.49 -7.77
CA VAL A 140 -15.37 16.34 -6.47
C VAL A 140 -14.15 17.27 -6.37
N LEU A 141 -13.37 17.39 -7.44
CA LEU A 141 -12.22 18.32 -7.46
C LEU A 141 -12.67 19.77 -7.37
N GLU A 142 -13.69 20.17 -8.12
CA GLU A 142 -14.23 21.54 -8.08
C GLU A 142 -14.79 21.88 -6.70
N GLU A 143 -15.52 20.96 -6.07
CA GLU A 143 -16.03 21.12 -4.69
C GLU A 143 -14.91 21.26 -3.66
N ALA A 144 -13.76 20.61 -3.90
CA ALA A 144 -12.57 20.72 -3.08
C ALA A 144 -11.71 21.97 -3.40
N GLY A 145 -12.10 22.77 -4.41
CA GLY A 145 -11.41 23.98 -4.82
C GLY A 145 -10.25 23.76 -5.81
N TYR A 146 -10.23 22.63 -6.50
CA TYR A 146 -9.24 22.27 -7.51
C TYR A 146 -9.87 22.25 -8.91
N THR A 147 -9.02 22.35 -9.93
CA THR A 147 -9.41 22.19 -11.35
C THR A 147 -8.93 20.85 -11.90
N LYS A 148 -9.41 20.47 -13.09
CA LYS A 148 -8.94 19.24 -13.77
C LYS A 148 -7.45 19.27 -14.14
N ASP A 149 -6.89 20.47 -14.32
CA ASP A 149 -5.47 20.66 -14.64
C ASP A 149 -4.61 20.81 -13.38
N SER A 150 -5.22 20.69 -12.19
CA SER A 150 -4.50 20.77 -10.92
C SER A 150 -3.73 19.48 -10.67
N PHE A 151 -2.54 19.64 -10.09
CA PHE A 151 -1.74 18.54 -9.57
C PHE A 151 -1.81 18.57 -8.05
N LEU A 152 -2.26 17.49 -7.42
CA LEU A 152 -2.26 17.37 -5.97
C LEU A 152 -0.91 16.85 -5.49
N VAL A 153 -0.30 17.53 -4.52
CA VAL A 153 0.92 17.06 -3.85
C VAL A 153 0.59 16.49 -2.47
N LEU A 154 1.58 15.87 -1.82
CA LEU A 154 1.39 15.28 -0.49
C LEU A 154 0.80 16.25 0.53
N SER A 155 1.16 17.55 0.49
CA SER A 155 0.58 18.55 1.40
C SER A 155 -0.92 18.77 1.19
N ASP A 156 -1.42 18.61 -0.04
CA ASP A 156 -2.87 18.66 -0.31
C ASP A 156 -3.57 17.46 0.33
N PHE A 157 -3.02 16.26 0.16
CA PHE A 157 -3.54 15.05 0.81
C PHE A 157 -3.53 15.17 2.34
N MET A 158 -2.48 15.72 2.92
CA MET A 158 -2.42 16.01 4.36
C MET A 158 -3.52 16.97 4.81
N LYS A 159 -3.79 18.01 4.02
CA LYS A 159 -4.86 18.98 4.32
C LYS A 159 -6.25 18.35 4.20
N ILE A 160 -6.47 17.53 3.18
CA ILE A 160 -7.76 16.90 2.88
C ILE A 160 -8.07 15.78 3.89
N LEU A 161 -7.11 14.89 4.15
CA LEU A 161 -7.29 13.71 4.98
C LEU A 161 -6.92 13.93 6.45
N GLY A 162 -6.21 15.01 6.78
CA GLY A 162 -5.71 15.27 8.14
C GLY A 162 -6.80 15.41 9.22
N ASN A 163 -8.04 15.72 8.83
CA ASN A 163 -9.19 15.81 9.73
C ASN A 163 -10.16 14.62 9.60
N SER A 164 -9.79 13.58 8.84
CA SER A 164 -10.65 12.42 8.63
C SER A 164 -10.44 11.33 9.70
N ASP A 165 -11.49 10.57 10.01
CA ASP A 165 -11.39 9.36 10.83
C ASP A 165 -10.88 8.19 9.95
N LEU A 166 -9.64 8.30 9.48
CA LEU A 166 -9.03 7.33 8.57
C LEU A 166 -8.70 6.02 9.32
N LYS A 167 -9.55 5.00 9.13
CA LYS A 167 -9.35 3.66 9.66
C LYS A 167 -8.72 2.74 8.62
N MET A 168 -7.41 2.68 8.66
CA MET A 168 -6.59 1.80 7.83
C MET A 168 -5.73 0.97 8.77
N GLU A 169 -6.30 -0.13 9.28
CA GLU A 169 -5.73 -0.95 10.35
C GLU A 169 -5.93 -2.43 10.06
N ALA A 170 -4.88 -3.22 10.23
CA ALA A 170 -4.87 -4.67 10.16
C ALA A 170 -3.97 -5.21 11.28
N GLU A 171 -4.47 -6.19 12.02
CA GLU A 171 -3.70 -6.84 13.08
C GLU A 171 -2.84 -7.97 12.51
N VAL A 172 -1.63 -8.10 13.04
CA VAL A 172 -0.72 -9.21 12.71
C VAL A 172 -0.95 -10.31 13.75
N PRO A 173 -1.44 -11.49 13.36
CA PRO A 173 -1.56 -12.60 14.28
C PRO A 173 -0.17 -13.04 14.76
N VAL A 174 -0.02 -13.11 16.06
CA VAL A 174 1.16 -13.64 16.77
C VAL A 174 0.69 -14.83 17.60
N ASP A 175 0.79 -16.02 17.02
CA ASP A 175 0.58 -17.30 17.72
C ASP A 175 1.88 -17.76 18.40
#